data_AF-A0AAD2EGZ6-F1
#
_entry.id   AF-A0AAD2EGZ6-F1
#
_cell.length_a   1.000
_cell.length_b   1.000
_cell.length_c   1.000
_cell.angle_alpha   90.00
_cell.angle_beta   90.00
_cell.angle_gamma   90.00
#
_symmetry.space_group_name_H-M   'P 1'
#
loop_
_entity.id
_entity.type
_entity.pdbx_description
1 polymer ?
#
loop_
_entity_poly.entity_id
_entity_poly.type
_entity_poly.pdbx_seq_one_letter_code
_entity_poly.pdbx_strand_id
1 'polypeptide(L)'
;MVQQAIHQNAAYLAEKQGLGVIDAVLDALNKSGYHNQTAKKIMVKSGDSAVLNKFKNSHNYELVYLIDGDIRDITNSTILEIKKFASSVVITKGSVFPTDAAFITLQTDVVPKFQAFGFPVYVEKFRNEFLSQPWDFYADAYMEINTHVSLMEINGVITDFPSTAAKYRRNRCLGYRDLPLYMSPVQPGGLISLMAPQYLPPAEAPGPVLSENDVIEPPLPPVVEKPPTTNTGNGSMAPGPTTRNGQPTIVASMILSSIAVLATLLLC
;
A
#
# COMPACT_ATOMS: atom_id res chain seq x y z
N MET A 1 -10.91 -0.18 10.82
CA MET A 1 -10.29 0.69 9.82
C MET A 1 -10.80 0.20 8.47
N VAL A 2 -11.78 0.91 7.89
CA VAL A 2 -12.15 0.67 6.49
C VAL A 2 -11.23 1.59 5.71
N GLN A 3 -10.23 1.01 5.05
CA GLN A 3 -9.29 1.74 4.21
C GLN A 3 -9.81 1.61 2.78
N GLN A 4 -10.57 2.61 2.33
CA GLN A 4 -10.96 2.67 0.94
C GLN A 4 -9.85 3.39 0.19
N ALA A 5 -9.02 2.62 -0.52
CA ALA A 5 -8.05 3.16 -1.45
C ALA A 5 -8.79 3.52 -2.74
N ILE A 6 -8.79 4.81 -3.08
CA ILE A 6 -9.25 5.23 -4.39
C ILE A 6 -8.07 5.06 -5.32
N HIS A 7 -8.25 4.18 -6.30
CA HIS A 7 -7.20 3.72 -7.21
C HIS A 7 -6.55 4.90 -7.94
N GLN A 8 -5.24 4.79 -8.21
CA GLN A 8 -4.35 5.76 -8.91
C GLN A 8 -4.78 6.13 -10.35
N ASN A 9 -6.02 5.82 -10.75
CA ASN A 9 -6.52 5.94 -12.11
C ASN A 9 -7.88 6.66 -12.16
N ALA A 10 -8.24 7.44 -11.14
CA ALA A 10 -9.53 8.11 -11.11
C ALA A 10 -9.74 9.04 -12.32
N ALA A 11 -8.71 9.81 -12.70
CA ALA A 11 -8.73 10.65 -13.90
C ALA A 11 -8.89 9.83 -15.19
N TYR A 12 -8.15 8.72 -15.32
CA TYR A 12 -8.23 7.82 -16.46
C TYR A 12 -9.62 7.18 -16.58
N LEU A 13 -10.20 6.73 -15.46
CA LEU A 13 -11.54 6.12 -15.45
C LEU A 13 -12.62 7.15 -15.80
N ALA A 14 -12.49 8.39 -15.34
CA ALA A 14 -13.40 9.47 -15.74
C ALA A 14 -13.28 9.80 -17.24
N GLU A 15 -12.07 9.96 -17.77
CA GLU A 15 -11.84 10.42 -19.14
C GLU A 15 -12.04 9.31 -20.19
N LYS A 16 -11.50 8.11 -19.94
CA LYS A 16 -11.46 7.03 -20.93
C LYS A 16 -12.61 6.04 -20.80
N GLN A 17 -13.19 5.91 -19.62
CA GLN A 17 -14.26 4.94 -19.33
C GLN A 17 -15.59 5.62 -18.97
N GLY A 18 -15.62 6.95 -18.75
CA GLY A 18 -16.82 7.65 -18.30
C GLY A 18 -17.28 7.23 -16.90
N LEU A 19 -16.37 6.72 -16.06
CA LEU A 19 -16.67 6.20 -14.73
C LEU A 19 -16.26 7.19 -13.64
N GLY A 20 -17.27 7.75 -12.95
CA GLY A 20 -17.09 8.62 -11.79
C GLY A 20 -16.81 7.84 -10.50
N VAL A 21 -15.62 7.27 -10.36
CA VAL A 21 -15.24 6.48 -9.16
C VAL A 21 -15.38 7.30 -7.87
N ILE A 22 -15.01 8.58 -7.92
CA ILE A 22 -15.06 9.48 -6.77
C ILE A 22 -16.50 9.66 -6.29
N ASP A 23 -17.42 9.96 -7.22
CA ASP A 23 -18.83 10.18 -6.90
C ASP A 23 -19.50 8.88 -6.44
N ALA A 24 -19.14 7.74 -7.04
CA ALA A 24 -19.60 6.42 -6.61
C ALA A 24 -19.12 6.06 -5.18
N VAL A 25 -17.86 6.38 -4.85
CA VAL A 25 -17.32 6.17 -3.49
C VAL A 25 -18.01 7.09 -2.50
N LEU A 26 -18.21 8.37 -2.83
CA LEU A 26 -18.95 9.31 -1.99
C LEU A 26 -20.40 8.87 -1.74
N ASP A 27 -21.10 8.45 -2.78
CA ASP A 27 -22.47 7.92 -2.67
C ASP A 27 -22.52 6.66 -1.79
N ALA A 28 -21.59 5.72 -1.99
CA ALA A 28 -21.48 4.52 -1.17
C ALA A 28 -21.19 4.84 0.30
N LEU A 29 -20.28 5.78 0.57
CA LEU A 29 -19.97 6.22 1.93
C LEU A 29 -21.16 6.94 2.58
N ASN A 30 -21.88 7.79 1.85
CA ASN A 30 -23.10 8.43 2.34
C ASN A 30 -24.19 7.40 2.70
N LYS A 31 -24.37 6.37 1.87
CA LYS A 31 -25.35 5.29 2.08
C LYS A 31 -24.98 4.30 3.18
N SER A 32 -23.69 4.18 3.49
CA SER A 32 -23.17 3.20 4.46
C SER A 32 -23.61 3.46 5.91
N GLY A 33 -24.11 4.65 6.22
CA GLY A 33 -24.44 5.07 7.59
C GLY A 33 -23.21 5.32 8.48
N TYR A 34 -21.98 5.25 7.95
CA TYR A 34 -20.77 5.52 8.73
C TYR A 34 -20.66 6.97 9.23
N HIS A 35 -21.33 7.92 8.58
CA HIS A 35 -21.42 9.31 9.05
C HIS A 35 -22.00 9.45 10.47
N ASN A 36 -22.82 8.47 10.89
CA ASN A 36 -23.47 8.49 12.20
C ASN A 36 -22.65 7.75 13.29
N GLN A 37 -21.53 7.12 12.92
CA GLN A 37 -20.69 6.33 13.84
C GLN A 37 -19.42 7.09 14.20
N THR A 38 -19.45 7.85 15.30
CA THR A 38 -18.28 8.59 15.82
C THR A 38 -17.17 7.68 16.38
N ALA A 39 -17.48 6.42 16.68
CA ALA A 39 -16.51 5.47 17.23
C ALA A 39 -15.46 5.00 16.21
N LYS A 40 -15.69 5.18 14.90
CA LYS A 40 -14.79 4.71 13.84
C LYS A 40 -14.39 5.87 12.94
N LYS A 41 -13.10 6.18 12.93
CA LYS A 41 -12.51 7.14 11.99
C LYS A 41 -12.42 6.51 10.58
N ILE A 42 -12.90 7.21 9.56
CA ILE A 42 -12.73 6.82 8.16
C ILE A 42 -11.54 7.58 7.58
N MET A 43 -10.64 6.84 6.93
CA MET A 43 -9.49 7.39 6.23
C MET A 43 -9.64 7.12 4.73
N VAL A 44 -9.62 8.17 3.92
CA VAL A 44 -9.62 8.09 2.46
C VAL A 44 -8.18 8.27 1.98
N LYS A 45 -7.61 7.21 1.39
CA LYS A 45 -6.25 7.20 0.88
C LYS A 45 -6.24 7.42 -0.63
N SER A 46 -5.42 8.35 -1.11
CA SER A 46 -5.18 8.57 -2.54
C SER A 46 -3.76 9.09 -2.78
N GLY A 47 -3.15 8.67 -3.89
CA GLY A 47 -1.91 9.27 -4.40
C GLY A 47 -2.16 10.55 -5.19
N ASP A 48 -3.41 10.80 -5.59
CA ASP A 48 -3.79 11.96 -6.38
C ASP A 48 -4.29 13.10 -5.46
N SER A 49 -3.60 14.23 -5.44
CA SER A 49 -4.00 15.42 -4.66
C SER A 49 -5.32 16.02 -5.16
N ALA A 50 -5.61 15.93 -6.46
CA ALA A 50 -6.86 16.41 -7.04
C ALA A 50 -8.07 15.57 -6.58
N VAL A 51 -7.86 14.26 -6.33
CA VAL A 51 -8.87 13.37 -5.74
C VAL A 51 -9.14 13.78 -4.29
N LEU A 52 -8.11 13.93 -3.47
CA LEU A 52 -8.28 14.32 -2.06
C LEU A 52 -8.99 15.67 -1.92
N ASN A 53 -8.69 16.63 -2.80
CA ASN A 53 -9.39 17.92 -2.82
C ASN A 53 -10.89 17.80 -3.07
N LYS A 54 -11.36 16.82 -3.86
CA LYS A 54 -12.82 16.57 -4.00
C LYS A 54 -13.45 16.06 -2.70
N PHE A 55 -12.74 15.21 -1.95
CA PHE A 55 -13.21 14.71 -0.66
C PHE A 55 -13.15 15.75 0.46
N LYS A 56 -12.38 16.83 0.30
CA LYS A 56 -12.26 17.90 1.30
C LYS A 56 -13.58 18.58 1.64
N ASN A 57 -14.51 18.63 0.69
CA ASN A 57 -15.84 19.20 0.89
C ASN A 57 -16.78 18.24 1.66
N SER A 58 -16.43 16.96 1.74
CA SER A 58 -17.18 15.94 2.47
C SER A 58 -16.72 15.93 3.92
N HIS A 59 -17.64 16.26 4.82
CA HIS A 59 -17.32 16.36 6.24
C HIS A 59 -17.24 14.94 6.85
N ASN A 60 -16.32 14.75 7.81
CA ASN A 60 -16.09 13.53 8.61
C ASN A 60 -15.06 12.49 8.10
N TYR A 61 -14.31 12.76 7.04
CA TYR A 61 -13.23 11.88 6.60
C TYR A 61 -11.86 12.47 6.89
N GLU A 62 -10.92 11.61 7.30
CA GLU A 62 -9.50 11.95 7.31
C GLU A 62 -8.93 11.66 5.92
N LEU A 63 -8.24 12.65 5.35
CA LEU A 63 -7.64 12.55 4.03
C LEU A 63 -6.18 12.16 4.18
N VAL A 64 -5.78 11.09 3.49
CA VAL A 64 -4.45 10.49 3.63
C VAL A 64 -3.76 10.51 2.28
N TYR A 65 -2.66 11.25 2.18
CA TYR A 65 -1.86 11.31 0.96
C TYR A 65 -0.93 10.11 0.87
N LEU A 66 -0.99 9.38 -0.24
CA LEU A 66 -0.08 8.27 -0.52
C LEU A 66 1.09 8.79 -1.35
N ILE A 67 2.29 8.80 -0.78
CA ILE A 67 3.52 8.96 -1.56
C ILE A 67 3.85 7.57 -2.10
N ASP A 68 3.57 7.36 -3.39
CA ASP A 68 3.93 6.11 -4.04
C ASP A 68 5.41 6.12 -4.44
N GLY A 69 6.06 4.99 -4.23
CA GLY A 69 7.51 4.84 -4.40
C GLY A 69 8.33 5.28 -3.18
N ASP A 70 9.62 4.95 -3.26
CA ASP A 70 10.60 5.29 -2.22
C ASP A 70 11.18 6.68 -2.48
N ILE A 71 11.13 7.55 -1.45
CA ILE A 71 11.75 8.87 -1.47
C ILE A 71 12.89 8.92 -0.47
N ARG A 72 14.00 9.54 -0.87
CA ARG A 72 15.14 9.76 0.02
C ARG A 72 14.95 10.97 0.91
N ASP A 73 14.25 11.98 0.41
CA ASP A 73 14.02 13.21 1.14
C ASP A 73 12.75 13.95 0.67
N ILE A 74 12.33 14.96 1.44
CA ILE A 74 11.23 15.87 1.14
C ILE A 74 11.58 17.29 1.62
N THR A 75 11.16 18.30 0.85
CA THR A 75 11.33 19.70 1.23
C THR A 75 10.21 20.18 2.17
N ASN A 76 10.54 21.12 3.05
CA ASN A 76 9.56 21.69 3.99
C ASN A 76 8.37 22.35 3.29
N SER A 77 8.61 23.00 2.15
CA SER A 77 7.55 23.63 1.36
C SER A 77 6.59 22.60 0.77
N THR A 78 7.10 21.46 0.29
CA THR A 78 6.28 20.33 -0.16
C THR A 78 5.40 19.78 0.95
N ILE A 79 5.90 19.64 2.19
CA ILE A 79 5.08 19.22 3.34
C ILE A 79 3.94 20.20 3.60
N LEU A 80 4.20 21.51 3.49
CA LEU A 80 3.17 22.54 3.65
C LEU A 80 2.13 22.49 2.54
N GLU A 81 2.51 22.17 1.31
CA GLU A 81 1.56 21.94 0.21
C GLU A 81 0.68 20.72 0.48
N ILE A 82 1.26 19.58 0.90
CA ILE A 82 0.51 18.36 1.25
C ILE A 82 -0.52 18.65 2.34
N LYS A 83 -0.16 19.45 3.35
CA LYS A 83 -1.03 19.82 4.47
C LYS A 83 -2.28 20.60 4.04
N LYS A 84 -2.30 21.19 2.83
CA LYS A 84 -3.48 21.90 2.31
C LYS A 84 -4.62 20.95 1.95
N PHE A 85 -4.33 19.69 1.59
CA PHE A 85 -5.34 18.75 1.07
C PHE A 85 -5.36 17.41 1.81
N ALA A 86 -4.37 17.11 2.64
CA ALA A 86 -4.31 15.90 3.45
C ALA A 86 -4.02 16.21 4.93
N SER A 87 -4.43 15.29 5.80
CA SER A 87 -4.23 15.35 7.25
C SER A 87 -3.20 14.36 7.77
N SER A 88 -2.84 13.36 6.98
CA SER A 88 -1.78 12.38 7.27
C SER A 88 -1.19 11.83 5.97
N VAL A 89 -0.03 11.17 6.08
CA VAL A 89 0.70 10.60 4.94
C VAL A 89 0.87 9.09 5.08
N VAL A 90 0.87 8.40 3.95
CA VAL A 90 1.33 7.02 3.82
C VAL A 90 2.58 7.02 2.97
N ILE A 91 3.64 6.40 3.49
CA ILE A 91 4.91 6.20 2.77
C ILE A 91 5.26 4.71 2.73
N THR A 92 6.19 4.35 1.87
CA THR A 92 6.77 3.01 1.79
C THR A 92 7.87 2.79 2.83
N LYS A 93 8.19 1.52 3.13
CA LYS A 93 9.31 1.17 4.02
C LYS A 93 10.66 1.71 3.51
N GLY A 94 10.90 1.72 2.21
CA GLY A 94 12.14 2.21 1.63
C GLY A 94 12.33 3.72 1.82
N SER A 95 11.23 4.47 1.97
CA SER A 95 11.29 5.89 2.36
C SER A 95 11.70 6.12 3.82
N VAL A 96 11.75 5.07 4.65
CA VAL A 96 12.16 5.11 6.06
C VAL A 96 13.56 4.54 6.21
N PHE A 97 13.72 3.30 5.76
CA PHE A 97 14.95 2.54 5.77
C PHE A 97 15.18 1.99 4.35
N PRO A 98 15.93 2.72 3.50
CA PRO A 98 16.29 2.24 2.18
C PRO A 98 17.12 0.97 2.28
N THR A 99 16.95 0.08 1.30
CA THR A 99 17.59 -1.24 1.32
C THR A 99 18.33 -1.52 0.03
N ASP A 100 19.52 -2.09 0.13
CA ASP A 100 20.31 -2.55 -1.01
C ASP A 100 20.73 -4.00 -0.77
N ALA A 101 20.47 -4.88 -1.75
CA ALA A 101 20.71 -6.32 -1.66
C ALA A 101 20.22 -6.96 -0.33
N ALA A 102 19.05 -6.53 0.17
CA ALA A 102 18.45 -6.93 1.46
C ALA A 102 19.16 -6.44 2.73
N PHE A 103 20.09 -5.49 2.65
CA PHE A 103 20.62 -4.76 3.80
C PHE A 103 19.96 -3.39 3.93
N ILE A 104 19.74 -2.93 5.16
CA ILE A 104 19.41 -1.53 5.41
C ILE A 104 20.67 -0.70 5.21
N THR A 105 20.60 0.31 4.36
CA THR A 105 21.77 1.17 4.07
C THR A 105 21.84 2.36 5.02
N LEU A 106 20.70 2.97 5.32
CA LEU A 106 20.60 4.17 6.16
C LEU A 106 19.20 4.35 6.77
N GLN A 107 19.08 5.40 7.59
CA GLN A 107 17.80 5.96 8.03
C GLN A 107 17.59 7.31 7.35
N THR A 108 16.42 7.52 6.76
CA THR A 108 16.08 8.83 6.16
C THR A 108 15.49 9.79 7.21
N ASP A 109 15.47 11.07 6.87
CA ASP A 109 14.81 12.11 7.66
C ASP A 109 13.35 12.35 7.24
N VAL A 110 12.79 11.52 6.36
CA VAL A 110 11.42 11.71 5.83
C VAL A 110 10.38 11.68 6.96
N VAL A 111 10.45 10.66 7.83
CA VAL A 111 9.51 10.53 8.97
C VAL A 111 9.68 11.67 9.99
N PRO A 112 10.91 11.96 10.50
CA PRO A 112 11.13 13.10 11.38
C PRO A 112 10.66 14.43 10.80
N LYS A 113 10.85 14.67 9.50
CA LYS A 113 10.38 15.90 8.84
C LYS A 113 8.86 16.00 8.86
N PHE A 114 8.12 14.95 8.53
CA PHE A 114 6.65 14.99 8.64
C PHE A 114 6.19 15.20 10.10
N GLN A 115 6.81 14.51 11.05
CA GLN A 115 6.49 14.63 12.47
C GLN A 115 6.77 16.03 13.01
N ALA A 116 7.86 16.69 12.58
CA ALA A 116 8.18 18.07 12.97
C ALA A 116 7.10 19.08 12.55
N PHE A 117 6.32 18.77 11.51
CA PHE A 117 5.17 19.57 11.07
C PHE A 117 3.82 19.11 11.68
N GLY A 118 3.88 18.16 12.62
CA GLY A 118 2.71 17.54 13.26
C GLY A 118 1.88 16.67 12.32
N PHE A 119 2.50 16.12 11.26
CA PHE A 119 1.83 15.30 10.26
C PHE A 119 1.96 13.81 10.63
N PRO A 120 0.86 13.08 10.90
CA PRO A 120 0.93 11.66 11.21
C PRO A 120 1.42 10.86 10.00
N VAL A 121 2.31 9.89 10.26
CA VAL A 121 2.95 9.05 9.24
C VAL A 121 2.54 7.59 9.42
N TYR A 122 1.99 7.02 8.36
CA TYR A 122 1.72 5.59 8.23
C TYR A 122 2.70 4.98 7.24
N VAL A 123 3.15 3.75 7.52
CA VAL A 123 4.07 3.04 6.63
C VAL A 123 3.39 1.80 6.08
N GLU A 124 3.45 1.59 4.76
CA GLU A 124 2.80 0.47 4.08
C GLU A 124 3.75 -0.60 3.56
N LYS A 125 3.18 -1.72 3.10
CA LYS A 125 3.86 -2.87 2.48
C LYS A 125 4.72 -3.71 3.45
N PHE A 126 4.35 -3.79 4.72
CA PHE A 126 4.91 -4.81 5.62
C PHE A 126 4.40 -6.20 5.20
N ARG A 127 5.32 -7.13 5.02
CA ARG A 127 5.05 -8.51 4.60
C ARG A 127 5.56 -9.47 5.66
N ASN A 128 5.11 -10.73 5.63
CA ASN A 128 5.62 -11.80 6.48
C ASN A 128 6.32 -12.92 5.69
N GLU A 129 6.35 -12.80 4.37
CA GLU A 129 6.82 -13.87 3.50
C GLU A 129 8.33 -14.03 3.61
N PHE A 130 8.81 -15.25 3.39
CA PHE A 130 10.23 -15.56 3.42
C PHE A 130 11.00 -14.67 2.43
N LEU A 131 12.10 -14.05 2.88
CA LEU A 131 12.93 -13.07 2.15
C LEU A 131 12.32 -11.68 1.93
N SER A 132 11.21 -11.32 2.59
CA SER A 132 10.60 -9.98 2.40
C SER A 132 11.17 -8.88 3.31
N GLN A 133 11.88 -9.25 4.39
CA GLN A 133 12.53 -8.32 5.31
C GLN A 133 14.04 -8.27 5.05
N PRO A 134 14.65 -7.08 5.20
CA PRO A 134 16.10 -6.94 5.32
C PRO A 134 16.73 -7.83 6.39
N TRP A 135 17.98 -8.22 6.16
CA TRP A 135 18.77 -9.04 7.09
C TRP A 135 19.02 -8.34 8.42
N ASP A 136 19.07 -7.00 8.43
CA ASP A 136 19.20 -6.20 9.64
C ASP A 136 18.04 -6.46 10.62
N PHE A 137 16.83 -6.76 10.12
CA PHE A 137 15.69 -7.15 10.96
C PHE A 137 15.70 -8.63 11.36
N TYR A 138 16.82 -9.33 11.19
CA TYR A 138 16.94 -10.79 11.39
C TYR A 138 15.96 -11.60 10.54
N ALA A 139 15.53 -11.03 9.41
CA ALA A 139 14.44 -11.54 8.60
C ALA A 139 13.12 -11.78 9.37
N ASP A 140 12.87 -11.00 10.44
CA ASP A 140 11.70 -11.13 11.31
C ASP A 140 10.73 -9.94 11.16
N ALA A 141 9.46 -10.25 10.88
CA ALA A 141 8.43 -9.23 10.65
C ALA A 141 8.06 -8.45 11.93
N TYR A 142 8.18 -9.04 13.12
CA TYR A 142 7.96 -8.33 14.37
C TYR A 142 9.09 -7.35 14.66
N MET A 143 10.33 -7.73 14.36
CA MET A 143 11.49 -6.84 14.50
C MET A 143 11.42 -5.65 13.54
N GLU A 144 11.01 -5.90 12.29
CA GLU A 144 10.78 -4.84 11.30
C GLU A 144 9.71 -3.86 11.79
N ILE A 145 8.53 -4.36 12.19
CA ILE A 145 7.46 -3.52 12.74
C ILE A 145 7.94 -2.78 13.99
N ASN A 146 8.63 -3.47 14.89
CA ASN A 146 9.12 -2.89 16.13
C ASN A 146 10.07 -1.73 15.87
N THR A 147 11.04 -1.90 14.98
CA THR A 147 12.01 -0.86 14.67
C THR A 147 11.32 0.37 14.06
N HIS A 148 10.37 0.18 13.14
CA HIS A 148 9.62 1.31 12.60
C HIS A 148 8.79 2.04 13.66
N VAL A 149 8.17 1.30 14.59
CA VAL A 149 7.31 1.90 15.64
C VAL A 149 8.11 2.53 16.77
N SER A 150 9.21 1.93 17.21
CA SER A 150 9.97 2.39 18.38
C SER A 150 11.11 3.34 18.04
N LEU A 151 11.76 3.18 16.87
CA LEU A 151 12.84 4.07 16.44
C LEU A 151 12.32 5.30 15.70
N MET A 152 11.35 5.10 14.80
CA MET A 152 10.82 6.16 13.94
C MET A 152 9.49 6.72 14.43
N GLU A 153 8.90 6.14 15.48
CA GLU A 153 7.66 6.62 16.10
C GLU A 153 6.49 6.79 15.11
N ILE A 154 6.39 5.90 14.13
CA ILE A 154 5.32 5.96 13.13
C ILE A 154 3.94 5.75 13.76
N ASN A 155 2.91 6.38 13.19
CA ASN A 155 1.55 6.36 13.75
C ASN A 155 0.76 5.10 13.38
N GLY A 156 1.23 4.32 12.40
CA GLY A 156 0.63 3.03 12.12
C GLY A 156 1.26 2.28 10.95
N VAL A 157 0.94 1.00 10.90
CA VAL A 157 1.40 0.05 9.89
C VAL A 157 0.23 -0.36 9.00
N ILE A 158 0.45 -0.34 7.68
CA ILE A 158 -0.45 -0.87 6.67
C ILE A 158 0.19 -2.15 6.10
N THR A 159 -0.54 -3.26 6.18
CA THR A 159 -0.02 -4.58 5.85
C THR A 159 -1.12 -5.49 5.33
N ASP A 160 -0.74 -6.38 4.41
CA ASP A 160 -1.58 -7.49 3.95
C ASP A 160 -1.62 -8.64 4.99
N PHE A 161 -0.83 -8.55 6.06
CA PHE A 161 -0.72 -9.53 7.14
C PHE A 161 -1.23 -8.99 8.48
N PRO A 162 -2.52 -8.62 8.60
CA PRO A 162 -3.05 -7.92 9.77
C PRO A 162 -2.94 -8.72 11.07
N SER A 163 -2.90 -10.07 11.00
CA SER A 163 -2.70 -10.91 12.18
C SER A 163 -1.34 -10.65 12.85
N THR A 164 -0.29 -10.34 12.09
CA THR A 164 1.04 -10.07 12.65
C THR A 164 1.07 -8.72 13.34
N ALA A 165 0.62 -7.66 12.65
CA ALA A 165 0.50 -6.34 13.27
C ALA A 165 -0.42 -6.35 14.51
N ALA A 166 -1.53 -7.10 14.48
CA ALA A 166 -2.42 -7.23 15.63
C ALA A 166 -1.78 -7.97 16.82
N LYS A 167 -0.96 -9.01 16.56
CA LYS A 167 -0.19 -9.70 17.59
C LYS A 167 0.91 -8.81 18.17
N TYR A 168 1.65 -8.08 17.33
CA TYR A 168 2.64 -7.11 17.76
C TYR A 168 2.03 -6.09 18.72
N ARG A 169 0.92 -5.46 18.31
CA ARG A 169 0.23 -4.44 19.12
C ARG A 169 -0.26 -4.96 20.48
N ARG A 170 -0.59 -6.25 20.58
CA ARG A 170 -1.04 -6.89 21.83
C ARG A 170 0.12 -7.46 22.64
N ASN A 171 1.36 -7.33 22.17
CA ASN A 171 2.53 -7.81 22.89
C ASN A 171 2.67 -7.05 24.21
N ARG A 172 2.72 -7.80 25.32
CA ARG A 172 2.84 -7.25 26.68
C ARG A 172 4.14 -6.49 26.91
N CYS A 173 5.19 -6.86 26.17
CA CYS A 173 6.50 -6.24 26.31
C CYS A 173 6.49 -4.75 25.93
N LEU A 174 5.56 -4.32 25.05
CA LEU A 174 5.39 -2.89 24.72
C LEU A 174 4.91 -2.04 25.90
N GLY A 175 4.35 -2.66 26.94
CA GLY A 175 3.92 -1.97 28.16
C GLY A 175 4.96 -1.97 29.28
N TYR A 176 6.16 -2.50 29.05
CA TYR A 176 7.21 -2.51 30.06
C TYR A 176 7.89 -1.14 30.14
N ARG A 177 8.24 -0.73 31.36
CA ARG A 177 9.00 0.51 31.59
C ARG A 177 10.39 0.42 30.96
N ASP A 178 11.04 -0.71 31.16
CA ASP A 178 12.32 -1.05 30.56
C ASP A 178 12.07 -2.14 29.52
N LEU A 179 12.24 -1.79 28.24
CA LEU A 179 12.04 -2.75 27.16
C LEU A 179 13.10 -3.86 27.23
N PRO A 180 12.71 -5.14 27.08
CA PRO A 180 13.68 -6.22 26.98
C PRO A 180 14.67 -6.00 25.84
N LEU A 181 15.91 -6.45 25.99
CA LEU A 181 16.97 -6.25 24.98
C LEU A 181 16.59 -6.77 23.59
N TYR A 182 15.82 -7.87 23.51
CA TYR A 182 15.35 -8.42 22.24
C TYR A 182 14.27 -7.56 21.55
N MET A 183 13.78 -6.51 22.20
CA MET A 183 12.91 -5.49 21.63
C MET A 183 13.65 -4.18 21.31
N SER A 184 14.96 -4.15 21.49
CA SER A 184 15.76 -3.00 21.05
C SER A 184 15.60 -2.84 19.54
N PRO A 185 15.30 -1.63 19.04
CA PRO A 185 15.24 -1.40 17.61
C PRO A 185 16.60 -1.70 16.97
N VAL A 186 16.54 -2.20 15.74
CA VAL A 186 17.73 -2.44 14.93
C VAL A 186 18.39 -1.12 14.58
N GLN A 187 19.72 -1.10 14.60
CA GLN A 187 20.49 0.06 14.15
C GLN A 187 20.59 0.05 12.62
N PRO A 188 20.03 1.06 11.91
CA PRO A 188 20.11 1.15 10.46
C PRO A 188 21.57 1.20 9.99
N GLY A 189 21.91 0.43 8.95
CA GLY A 189 23.30 0.34 8.46
C GLY A 189 24.23 -0.50 9.35
N GLY A 190 23.72 -1.17 10.38
CA GLY A 190 24.51 -1.97 11.29
C GLY A 190 25.25 -3.12 10.59
N LEU A 191 24.55 -3.91 9.77
CA LEU A 191 25.17 -5.06 9.11
C LEU A 191 26.11 -4.65 7.97
N ILE A 192 25.73 -3.66 7.17
CA ILE A 192 26.56 -3.21 6.04
C ILE A 192 27.90 -2.65 6.53
N SER A 193 27.94 -2.04 7.73
CA SER A 193 29.17 -1.54 8.35
C SER A 193 30.18 -2.63 8.73
N LEU A 194 29.74 -3.89 8.85
CA LEU A 194 30.58 -5.04 9.19
C LEU A 194 31.13 -5.77 7.95
N MET A 195 30.65 -5.43 6.76
CA MET A 195 31.05 -6.07 5.52
C MET A 195 32.42 -5.57 5.06
N ALA A 196 33.24 -6.48 4.54
CA ALA A 196 34.49 -6.08 3.90
C ALA A 196 34.19 -5.35 2.57
N PRO A 197 34.95 -4.31 2.18
CA PRO A 197 34.62 -3.46 1.03
C PRO A 197 34.38 -4.21 -0.28
N GLN A 198 35.05 -5.34 -0.51
CA GLN A 198 34.89 -6.17 -1.70
C GLN A 198 33.57 -6.94 -1.78
N TYR A 199 32.83 -7.05 -0.67
CA TYR A 199 31.54 -7.71 -0.59
C TYR A 199 30.38 -6.72 -0.51
N LEU A 200 30.65 -5.42 -0.40
CA LEU A 200 29.60 -4.40 -0.39
C LEU A 200 28.81 -4.48 -1.71
N PRO A 201 27.48 -4.34 -1.64
CA PRO A 201 26.69 -4.24 -2.84
C PRO A 201 27.10 -3.00 -3.66
N PRO A 202 26.91 -3.02 -4.99
CA PRO A 202 27.17 -1.84 -5.81
C PRO A 202 26.34 -0.66 -5.34
N ALA A 203 26.96 0.51 -5.17
CA ALA A 203 26.25 1.71 -4.74
C ALA A 203 25.06 2.02 -5.65
N GLU A 204 23.86 2.03 -5.07
CA GLU A 204 22.63 2.39 -5.78
C GLU A 204 22.55 3.90 -6.03
N ALA A 205 21.81 4.28 -7.08
CA ALA A 205 21.52 5.69 -7.33
C ALA A 205 20.73 6.29 -6.14
N PRO A 206 21.02 7.54 -5.74
CA PRO A 206 20.27 8.18 -4.66
C PRO A 206 18.78 8.23 -4.99
N GLY A 207 17.94 7.85 -4.02
CA GLY A 207 16.49 7.96 -4.17
C GLY A 207 16.02 9.40 -4.45
N PRO A 208 14.85 9.56 -5.11
CA PRO A 208 14.32 10.86 -5.47
C PRO A 208 13.96 11.70 -4.24
N VAL A 209 13.96 13.02 -4.43
CA VAL A 209 13.51 13.98 -3.41
C VAL A 209 12.14 14.49 -3.84
N LEU A 210 11.15 14.38 -2.95
CA LEU A 210 9.79 14.85 -3.26
C LEU A 210 9.74 16.38 -3.22
N SER A 211 9.30 16.97 -4.33
CA SER A 211 9.18 18.40 -4.55
C SER A 211 7.72 18.83 -4.74
N GLU A 212 7.46 20.14 -4.74
CA GLU A 212 6.11 20.69 -4.91
C GLU A 212 5.47 20.29 -6.25
N ASN A 213 6.26 20.23 -7.31
CA ASN A 213 5.77 19.86 -8.64
C ASN A 213 5.30 18.40 -8.71
N ASP A 214 5.79 17.55 -7.81
CA ASP A 214 5.40 16.13 -7.74
C ASP A 214 4.08 15.93 -6.98
N VAL A 215 3.57 16.97 -6.32
CA VAL A 215 2.37 16.92 -5.47
C VAL A 215 1.24 17.77 -6.07
N ILE A 216 1.57 18.85 -6.78
CA ILE A 216 0.60 19.74 -7.41
C ILE A 216 0.10 19.10 -8.69
N GLU A 217 -1.17 18.72 -8.70
CA GLU A 217 -1.82 18.13 -9.87
C GLU A 217 -2.77 19.09 -10.57
N PRO A 218 -2.98 18.90 -11.89
CA PRO A 218 -4.04 19.59 -12.58
C PRO A 218 -5.44 19.16 -12.06
N PRO A 219 -6.48 19.99 -12.29
CA PRO A 219 -7.85 19.62 -11.95
C PRO A 219 -8.29 18.31 -12.63
N LEU A 220 -9.10 17.52 -11.93
CA LEU A 220 -9.65 16.28 -12.49
C LEU A 220 -10.52 16.57 -13.73
N PRO A 221 -10.42 15.71 -14.77
CA PRO A 221 -11.28 15.84 -15.94
C PRO A 221 -12.75 15.60 -15.57
N PRO A 222 -13.70 16.19 -16.33
CA PRO A 222 -15.11 15.88 -16.18
C PRO A 222 -15.39 14.42 -16.55
N VAL A 223 -16.35 13.81 -15.85
CA VAL A 223 -16.84 12.46 -16.21
C VAL A 223 -17.76 12.64 -17.41
N VAL A 224 -17.32 12.17 -18.58
CA VAL A 224 -18.15 12.18 -19.80
C VAL A 224 -18.70 10.77 -19.98
N GLU A 225 -20.01 10.61 -19.81
CA GLU A 225 -20.67 9.33 -20.07
C GLU A 225 -20.44 8.91 -21.51
N LYS A 226 -19.83 7.75 -21.71
CA LYS A 226 -19.71 7.19 -23.05
C LYS A 226 -21.08 6.61 -23.44
N PRO A 227 -21.63 6.98 -24.60
CA PRO A 227 -22.87 6.37 -25.06
C PRO A 227 -22.69 4.84 -25.14
N PRO A 228 -23.75 4.05 -24.88
CA PRO A 228 -23.70 2.63 -25.12
C PRO A 228 -23.26 2.41 -26.56
N THR A 229 -22.29 1.52 -26.78
CA THR A 229 -21.90 1.09 -28.11
C THR A 229 -23.11 0.42 -28.76
N THR A 230 -23.92 1.22 -29.46
CA THR A 230 -24.89 0.72 -30.41
C THR A 230 -24.08 0.19 -31.59
N ASN A 231 -23.96 -1.14 -31.67
CA ASN A 231 -23.59 -1.81 -32.91
C ASN A 231 -24.73 -1.60 -33.92
N THR A 232 -24.75 -0.42 -34.53
CA THR A 232 -25.60 -0.10 -35.68
C THR A 232 -24.69 0.34 -36.81
N GLY A 233 -24.34 -0.63 -37.65
CA GLY A 233 -23.59 -0.46 -38.88
C GLY A 233 -23.71 -1.71 -39.73
N ASN A 234 -24.56 -1.62 -40.75
CA ASN A 234 -24.86 -2.65 -41.75
C ASN A 234 -23.63 -3.33 -42.35
N GLY A 235 -23.70 -4.65 -42.47
CA GLY A 235 -23.29 -5.42 -43.66
C GLY A 235 -21.90 -5.17 -44.23
N SER A 236 -20.90 -5.84 -43.66
CA SER A 236 -19.82 -6.48 -44.42
C SER A 236 -19.39 -7.71 -43.65
N MET A 237 -19.71 -8.90 -44.17
CA MET A 237 -19.27 -10.18 -43.61
C MET A 237 -17.74 -10.18 -43.52
N ALA A 238 -17.20 -10.11 -42.30
CA ALA A 238 -15.87 -10.63 -42.03
C ALA A 238 -15.93 -12.16 -42.15
N PRO A 239 -14.94 -12.83 -42.77
CA PRO A 239 -14.94 -14.28 -42.85
C PRO A 239 -14.95 -14.86 -41.43
N GLY A 240 -15.87 -15.78 -41.17
CA GLY A 240 -15.92 -16.51 -39.91
C GLY A 240 -14.60 -17.25 -39.66
N PRO A 241 -14.27 -17.53 -38.38
CA PRO A 241 -13.06 -18.26 -38.03
C PRO A 241 -13.06 -19.60 -38.75
N THR A 242 -12.00 -19.83 -39.53
CA THR A 242 -11.73 -21.10 -40.19
C THR A 242 -11.67 -22.21 -39.15
N THR A 243 -12.48 -23.23 -39.37
CA THR A 243 -12.47 -24.51 -38.67
C THR A 243 -11.06 -25.09 -38.73
N ARG A 244 -10.40 -25.18 -37.57
CA ARG A 244 -9.15 -25.95 -37.43
C ARG A 244 -9.49 -27.36 -36.96
N ASN A 245 -9.01 -28.31 -37.76
CA ASN A 245 -9.09 -29.76 -37.61
C ASN A 245 -8.99 -30.27 -36.16
N GLY A 246 -9.71 -31.36 -35.93
CA GLY A 246 -9.91 -31.99 -34.63
C GLY A 246 -8.65 -32.57 -33.99
N GLN A 247 -8.59 -32.40 -32.68
CA GLN A 247 -8.05 -33.38 -31.75
C GLN A 247 -9.08 -33.59 -30.63
N PRO A 248 -9.30 -34.83 -30.18
CA PRO A 248 -10.40 -35.16 -29.29
C PRO A 248 -10.12 -34.67 -27.86
N THR A 249 -11.09 -33.94 -27.31
CA THR A 249 -11.16 -33.58 -25.90
C THR A 249 -11.34 -34.85 -25.06
N ILE A 250 -10.33 -35.21 -24.27
CA ILE A 250 -10.47 -36.24 -23.24
C ILE A 250 -11.29 -35.62 -22.10
N VAL A 251 -12.54 -36.06 -21.97
CA VAL A 251 -13.39 -35.77 -20.82
C VAL A 251 -12.89 -36.65 -19.66
N ALA A 252 -12.03 -36.09 -18.81
CA ALA A 252 -11.65 -36.73 -17.56
C ALA A 252 -12.84 -36.64 -16.58
N SER A 253 -13.56 -37.76 -16.45
CA SER A 253 -14.66 -37.95 -15.53
C SER A 253 -14.20 -37.81 -14.07
N MET A 254 -14.63 -36.74 -13.40
CA MET A 254 -14.45 -36.54 -11.96
C MET A 254 -15.45 -37.38 -11.15
N ILE A 255 -15.29 -38.71 -11.15
CA ILE A 255 -16.08 -39.61 -10.26
C ILE A 255 -15.20 -40.62 -9.49
N LEU A 256 -13.86 -40.62 -9.63
CA LEU A 256 -13.00 -41.63 -8.97
C LEU A 256 -12.20 -41.17 -7.73
N SER A 257 -12.47 -40.00 -7.15
CA SER A 257 -11.69 -39.52 -5.98
C SER A 257 -12.31 -39.83 -4.61
N SER A 258 -13.48 -40.47 -4.54
CA SER A 258 -14.20 -40.67 -3.27
C SER A 258 -14.02 -42.07 -2.64
N ILE A 259 -13.31 -42.99 -3.29
CA ILE A 259 -13.10 -44.36 -2.78
C ILE A 259 -11.75 -44.53 -2.06
N ALA A 260 -10.79 -43.62 -2.25
CA ALA A 260 -9.48 -43.70 -1.60
C ALA A 260 -9.47 -43.25 -0.13
N VAL A 261 -10.53 -42.59 0.36
CA VAL A 261 -10.61 -42.10 1.76
C VAL A 261 -11.26 -43.13 2.70
N LEU A 262 -11.93 -44.17 2.18
CA LEU A 262 -12.56 -45.20 3.01
C LEU A 262 -11.65 -46.41 3.33
N ALA A 263 -10.51 -46.56 2.65
CA ALA A 263 -9.61 -47.70 2.84
C ALA A 263 -8.48 -47.46 3.87
N THR A 264 -8.23 -46.22 4.30
CA THR A 264 -7.21 -45.88 5.31
C THR A 264 -7.76 -45.77 6.74
N LEU A 265 -9.08 -45.91 6.93
CA LEU A 265 -9.75 -45.92 8.24
C LEU A 265 -10.05 -47.34 8.76
N LEU A 266 -9.66 -48.38 8.02
CA LEU A 266 -9.78 -49.79 8.43
C LEU A 266 -8.42 -50.46 8.72
N LEU A 267 -7.33 -49.69 8.67
CA LEU A 267 -5.97 -50.11 9.03
C LEU A 267 -5.28 -49.00 9.84
N CYS A 268 -5.87 -48.68 10.99
CA CYS A 268 -5.26 -48.09 12.19
C CYS A 268 -6.29 -48.18 13.33
#